data_AF-V5HMH8-F1
#
_entry.id   AF-V5HMH8-F1
#
_cell.length_a   1.000
_cell.length_b   1.000
_cell.length_c   1.000
_cell.angle_alpha   90.00
_cell.angle_beta   90.00
_cell.angle_gamma   90.00
#
_symmetry.space_group_name_H-M   'P 1'
#
loop_
_entity.id
_entity.type
_entity.pdbx_description
1 polymer ?
#
loop_
_entity_poly.entity_id
_entity_poly.type
_entity_poly.pdbx_seq_one_letter_code
_entity_poly.pdbx_strand_id
1 'polypeptide(L)'
;IPLVSREEWQAQPPSNMEYLNAIVGIVFFHHTEGDECYTTENCSKIVRHVDRVFHQKTKGWFDIGYQYLVGGDGSVYEGRRFG
;
A
#
# COMPACT_ATOMS: atom_id res chain seq x y z
N ILE A 1 -7.65 -15.61 0.10
CA ILE A 1 -6.45 -14.75 0.24
C ILE A 1 -6.73 -13.80 1.39
N PRO A 2 -5.87 -13.74 2.43
CA PRO A 2 -6.06 -12.82 3.55
C PRO A 2 -5.88 -11.37 3.08
N LEU A 3 -6.81 -10.50 3.50
CA LEU A 3 -6.70 -9.06 3.32
C LEU A 3 -6.19 -8.44 4.62
N VAL A 4 -5.08 -7.74 4.57
CA VAL A 4 -4.50 -6.98 5.67
C VAL A 4 -4.89 -5.51 5.48
N SER A 5 -5.78 -5.04 6.34
CA SER A 5 -6.28 -3.67 6.34
C SER A 5 -5.19 -2.66 6.68
N ARG A 6 -5.44 -1.39 6.36
CA ARG A 6 -4.57 -0.26 6.73
C ARG A 6 -4.26 -0.20 8.22
N GLU A 7 -5.22 -0.56 9.07
CA GLU A 7 -5.01 -0.58 10.52
C GLU A 7 -4.04 -1.70 10.93
N GLU A 8 -4.20 -2.90 10.37
CA GLU A 8 -3.38 -4.06 10.69
C GLU A 8 -1.91 -3.89 10.31
N TRP A 9 -1.61 -3.28 9.16
CA TRP A 9 -0.21 -2.96 8.79
C TRP A 9 0.29 -1.61 9.33
N GLN A 10 -0.56 -0.88 10.06
CA GLN A 10 -0.27 0.40 10.71
C GLN A 10 0.10 1.52 9.72
N ALA A 11 -0.80 1.75 8.77
CA ALA A 11 -0.69 2.80 7.77
C ALA A 11 -0.55 4.19 8.38
N GLN A 12 0.25 5.04 7.75
CA GLN A 12 0.16 6.47 8.03
C GLN A 12 -1.16 7.01 7.45
N PRO A 13 -1.83 7.92 8.16
CA PRO A 13 -2.95 8.65 7.59
C PRO A 13 -2.50 9.42 6.34
N PRO A 14 -3.33 9.48 5.29
CA PRO A 14 -2.99 10.27 4.12
C PRO A 14 -2.99 11.76 4.46
N SER A 15 -2.08 12.53 3.85
CA SER A 15 -2.01 13.99 4.06
C SER A 15 -3.10 14.76 3.31
N ASN A 16 -3.68 14.15 2.28
CA ASN A 16 -4.85 14.64 1.56
C ASN A 16 -5.60 13.46 0.91
N MET A 17 -6.85 13.65 0.52
CA MET A 17 -7.68 12.62 -0.10
C MET A 17 -8.30 13.14 -1.39
N GLU A 18 -8.02 12.45 -2.49
CA GLU A 18 -8.67 12.68 -3.78
C GLU A 18 -9.44 11.42 -4.17
N TYR A 19 -10.72 11.61 -4.46
CA TYR A 19 -11.68 10.56 -4.79
C TYR A 19 -11.60 10.21 -6.28
N LEU A 20 -11.49 8.92 -6.56
CA LEU A 20 -11.65 8.39 -7.91
C LEU A 20 -13.15 8.24 -8.22
N ASN A 21 -13.77 9.31 -8.69
CA ASN A 21 -15.19 9.32 -9.10
C ASN A 21 -15.39 8.71 -10.50
N ALA A 22 -14.90 7.48 -10.71
CA ALA A 22 -14.98 6.81 -12.00
C ALA A 22 -15.05 5.29 -11.86
N ILE A 23 -15.69 4.64 -12.85
CA ILE A 23 -15.62 3.19 -13.02
C ILE A 23 -14.17 2.83 -13.38
N VAL A 24 -13.56 1.94 -12.61
CA VAL A 24 -12.21 1.44 -12.88
C VAL A 24 -12.26 0.47 -14.05
N GLY A 25 -11.77 0.90 -15.21
CA GLY A 25 -11.69 0.06 -16.43
C GLY A 25 -10.31 -0.54 -16.70
N ILE A 26 -9.28 -0.13 -15.95
CA ILE A 26 -7.88 -0.52 -16.19
C ILE A 26 -7.21 -0.82 -14.85
N VAL A 27 -6.39 -1.87 -14.82
CA VAL A 27 -5.54 -2.26 -13.68
C VAL A 27 -4.09 -2.29 -14.14
N PHE A 28 -3.20 -1.66 -13.36
CA PHE A 28 -1.76 -1.67 -13.60
C PHE A 28 -1.09 -2.59 -12.58
N PHE A 29 -0.21 -3.47 -13.06
CA PHE A 29 0.66 -4.27 -12.20
C PHE A 29 2.03 -3.57 -12.09
N HIS A 30 2.52 -3.47 -10.85
CA HIS A 30 3.83 -2.89 -10.56
C HIS A 30 4.50 -3.73 -9.47
N HIS A 31 5.83 -3.81 -9.50
CA HIS A 31 6.63 -4.37 -8.41
C HIS A 31 7.18 -3.23 -7.54
N THR A 32 7.45 -3.50 -6.25
CA THR A 32 7.99 -2.49 -5.32
C THR A 32 9.48 -2.22 -5.51
N GLU A 33 10.19 -3.10 -6.23
CA GLU A 33 11.66 -3.09 -6.37
C GLU A 33 12.39 -3.10 -5.01
N GLY A 34 11.71 -3.56 -3.95
CA GLY A 34 12.24 -3.67 -2.60
C GLY A 34 12.46 -5.11 -2.17
N ASP A 35 12.77 -5.29 -0.89
CA ASP A 35 12.97 -6.61 -0.28
C ASP A 35 11.70 -7.46 -0.34
N GLU A 36 11.89 -8.77 -0.48
CA GLU A 36 10.83 -9.76 -0.36
C GLU A 36 10.50 -10.04 1.12
N CYS A 37 9.29 -10.57 1.36
CA CYS A 37 8.81 -10.90 2.69
C CYS A 37 7.91 -12.13 2.63
N TYR A 38 7.91 -12.92 3.72
CA TYR A 38 7.26 -14.22 3.76
C TYR A 38 6.42 -14.45 5.03
N THR A 39 6.31 -13.42 5.87
CA THR A 39 5.42 -13.42 7.03
C THR A 39 4.64 -12.11 7.04
N THR A 40 3.40 -12.17 7.53
CA THR A 40 2.54 -10.98 7.59
C THR A 40 3.18 -9.85 8.39
N GLU A 41 3.92 -10.17 9.46
CA GLU A 41 4.66 -9.18 10.24
C GLU A 41 5.76 -8.47 9.41
N ASN A 42 6.57 -9.22 8.68
CA ASN A 42 7.66 -8.65 7.87
C ASN A 42 7.10 -7.89 6.66
N CYS A 43 6.10 -8.45 6.00
CA CYS A 43 5.43 -7.78 4.90
C CYS A 43 4.74 -6.48 5.35
N SER A 44 4.05 -6.46 6.49
CA SER A 44 3.52 -5.22 7.09
C SER A 44 4.61 -4.18 7.38
N LYS A 45 5.80 -4.59 7.84
CA LYS A 45 6.94 -3.68 8.05
C LYS A 45 7.40 -3.04 6.74
N ILE A 46 7.50 -3.81 5.65
CA ILE A 46 7.90 -3.31 4.33
C ILE A 46 6.85 -2.37 3.76
N VAL A 47 5.57 -2.78 3.76
CA VAL A 47 4.45 -1.95 3.27
C VAL A 47 4.42 -0.61 4.00
N ARG A 48 4.56 -0.62 5.34
CA ARG A 48 4.64 0.58 6.15
C ARG A 48 5.86 1.45 5.85
N HIS A 49 7.01 0.86 5.52
CA HIS A 49 8.19 1.62 5.12
C HIS A 49 7.97 2.32 3.77
N VAL A 50 7.42 1.60 2.79
CA VAL A 50 7.07 2.15 1.47
C VAL A 50 6.09 3.31 1.61
N ASP A 51 5.04 3.15 2.41
CA ASP A 51 4.06 4.19 2.71
C ASP A 51 4.70 5.42 3.38
N ARG A 52 5.22 5.23 4.60
CA ARG A 52 5.63 6.32 5.48
C ARG A 52 6.91 7.01 5.04
N VAL A 53 7.94 6.21 4.73
CA VAL A 53 9.30 6.73 4.51
C VAL A 53 9.45 7.14 3.06
N PHE A 54 9.11 6.25 2.13
CA PHE A 54 9.39 6.48 0.73
C PHE A 54 8.35 7.40 0.07
N HIS A 55 7.07 7.02 0.05
CA HIS A 55 6.05 7.79 -0.67
C HIS A 55 5.68 9.10 0.04
N GLN A 56 5.29 9.04 1.31
CA GLN A 56 4.82 10.24 2.00
C GLN A 56 5.98 11.17 2.38
N LYS A 57 7.01 10.67 3.09
CA LYS A 57 8.11 11.52 3.58
C LYS A 57 9.09 11.93 2.47
N THR A 58 9.57 11.00 1.64
CA THR A 58 10.61 11.30 0.65
C THR A 58 10.05 11.85 -0.67
N LYS A 59 8.95 11.29 -1.19
CA LYS A 59 8.33 11.75 -2.45
C LYS A 59 7.28 12.85 -2.26
N GLY A 60 6.80 13.07 -1.03
CA GLY A 60 5.77 14.07 -0.75
C GLY A 60 4.38 13.70 -1.28
N TRP A 61 4.12 12.42 -1.52
CA TRP A 61 2.82 11.95 -1.99
C TRP A 61 1.78 11.98 -0.86
N PHE A 62 0.51 12.05 -1.23
CA PHE A 62 -0.57 12.10 -0.25
C PHE A 62 -0.74 10.81 0.55
N ASP A 63 -0.38 9.67 -0.04
CA ASP A 63 -0.52 8.32 0.54
C ASP A 63 0.44 7.37 -0.18
N ILE A 64 0.44 6.09 0.18
CA ILE A 64 1.04 5.01 -0.61
C ILE A 64 0.50 5.03 -2.05
N GLY A 65 1.39 4.92 -3.04
CA GLY A 65 1.04 5.03 -4.46
C GLY A 65 0.28 3.84 -5.07
N TYR A 66 -0.03 2.81 -4.28
CA TYR A 66 -0.67 1.58 -4.73
C TYR A 66 -2.02 1.43 -4.06
N GLN A 67 -3.03 0.93 -4.78
CA GLN A 67 -4.33 0.59 -4.20
C GLN A 67 -4.27 -0.72 -3.41
N TYR A 68 -3.46 -1.67 -3.87
CA TYR A 68 -3.19 -2.93 -3.21
C TYR A 68 -1.73 -3.32 -3.40
N LEU A 69 -1.18 -4.04 -2.43
CA LEU A 69 0.12 -4.69 -2.53
C LEU A 69 -0.04 -6.18 -2.23
N VAL A 70 0.80 -7.02 -2.82
CA VAL A 70 0.79 -8.47 -2.59
C VAL A 70 2.12 -8.85 -1.98
N GLY A 71 2.09 -9.44 -0.78
CA GLY A 71 3.28 -9.95 -0.10
C GLY A 71 3.66 -11.35 -0.56
N GLY A 72 4.92 -11.73 -0.36
CA GLY A 72 5.36 -13.12 -0.56
C GLY A 72 4.79 -14.10 0.48
N ASP A 73 4.16 -13.58 1.54
CA ASP A 73 3.31 -14.35 2.46
C ASP A 73 1.94 -14.73 1.85
N GLY A 74 1.64 -14.24 0.64
CA GLY A 74 0.39 -14.48 -0.07
C GLY A 74 -0.77 -13.60 0.38
N SER A 75 -0.54 -12.61 1.25
CA SER A 75 -1.55 -11.66 1.70
C SER A 75 -1.68 -10.47 0.74
N VAL A 76 -2.89 -9.90 0.68
CA VAL A 76 -3.14 -8.62 0.00
C VAL A 76 -3.20 -7.52 1.06
N TYR A 77 -2.42 -6.47 0.88
CA TYR A 77 -2.37 -5.30 1.76
C TYR A 77 -3.19 -4.17 1.17
N GLU A 78 -4.14 -3.66 1.93
CA GLU A 78 -4.94 -2.50 1.56
C GLU A 78 -4.04 -1.26 1.49
N GLY A 79 -3.89 -0.67 0.29
CA GLY A 79 -3.13 0.55 0.07
C GLY A 79 -4.03 1.79 0.11
N ARG A 80 -3.84 2.69 -0.86
CA ARG A 80 -4.67 3.88 -1.02
C ARG A 80 -6.08 3.50 -1.46
N ARG A 81 -7.08 4.00 -0.75
CA ARG A 81 -8.49 3.82 -1.10
C ARG A 81 -8.85 4.58 -2.37
N PHE A 82 -9.87 4.11 -3.08
CA PHE A 82 -10.43 4.81 -4.24
C PHE A 82 -11.22 6.08 -3.86
N GLY A 83 -11.35 6.35 -2.57
CA GLY A 83 -12.18 7.38 -1.96
C GLY A 83 -12.45 7.04 -0.50
#